data_AF-A0A1Z1WMS7-F1
#
_entry.id   AF-A0A1Z1WMS7-F1
#
_cell.length_a   1.000
_cell.length_b   1.000
_cell.length_c   1.000
_cell.angle_alpha   90.00
_cell.angle_beta   90.00
_cell.angle_gamma   90.00
#
_symmetry.space_group_name_H-M   'P 1'
#
loop_
_entity.id
_entity.type
_entity.pdbx_description
1 polymer ?
#
loop_
_entity_poly.entity_id
_entity_poly.type
_entity_poly.pdbx_seq_one_letter_code
_entity_poly.pdbx_strand_id
1 'polypeptide(L)'
;MTATTGAATATRAEYCVVACAEAWRGDGEVLASPMGTVPSIAARLAKLTFAPDLLLTDGEALLIGDVPAVGARSAVTEGWLPYRRHLTMVMGGRRHVMMGASQIDRFGNQNISCVGDWHRPDRQLLGVRGAPVNTLNNPVSYWIPRHSPRVFVERVDMICGVGYDSAAAAGPSATRFHELRRVVSDLGVFDFATPDRTMRVVSLHPGVTPEEVHDATGFPLPLPDVTPRTRPPPPTNSG
;
A
#
# COMPACT_ATOMS: atom_id res chain seq x y z
N MET A 1 -18.54 42.78 -8.15
CA MET A 1 -18.30 41.51 -8.86
C MET A 1 -17.78 40.51 -7.85
N THR A 2 -18.67 39.67 -7.34
CA THR A 2 -18.35 38.56 -6.43
C THR A 2 -17.57 37.52 -7.22
N ALA A 3 -16.29 37.35 -6.90
CA ALA A 3 -15.50 36.24 -7.42
C ALA A 3 -16.08 34.95 -6.85
N THR A 4 -16.73 34.16 -7.70
CA THR A 4 -17.14 32.80 -7.36
C THR A 4 -15.87 31.98 -7.25
N THR A 5 -15.40 31.74 -6.02
CA THR A 5 -14.35 30.76 -5.72
C THR A 5 -14.90 29.38 -6.06
N GLY A 6 -14.72 28.94 -7.30
CA GLY A 6 -15.02 27.57 -7.70
C GLY A 6 -14.14 26.65 -6.86
N ALA A 7 -14.75 25.83 -6.01
CA ALA A 7 -14.03 24.80 -5.26
C ALA A 7 -13.25 23.93 -6.25
N ALA A 8 -11.92 23.94 -6.17
CA ALA A 8 -11.09 23.12 -7.03
C ALA A 8 -11.50 21.65 -6.85
N THR A 9 -11.89 21.00 -7.95
CA THR A 9 -12.26 19.58 -7.91
C THR A 9 -11.00 18.77 -7.66
N ALA A 10 -11.04 17.90 -6.64
CA ALA A 10 -9.92 17.05 -6.28
C ALA A 10 -9.46 16.17 -7.46
N THR A 11 -8.15 16.12 -7.66
CA THR A 11 -7.46 15.30 -8.66
C THR A 11 -7.43 13.83 -8.25
N ARG A 12 -7.24 12.94 -9.23
CA ARG A 12 -7.05 11.50 -8.98
C ARG A 12 -5.92 11.22 -7.97
N ALA A 13 -4.81 11.95 -8.08
CA ALA A 13 -3.67 11.80 -7.17
C ALA A 13 -4.04 12.09 -5.71
N GLU A 14 -4.88 13.10 -5.45
CA GLU A 14 -5.38 13.41 -4.11
C GLU A 14 -6.27 12.28 -3.57
N TYR A 15 -7.14 11.70 -4.40
CA TYR A 15 -7.91 10.50 -4.03
C TYR A 15 -7.00 9.32 -3.67
N CYS A 16 -5.95 9.06 -4.46
CA CYS A 16 -4.99 8.00 -4.20
C CYS A 16 -4.22 8.23 -2.88
N VAL A 17 -3.76 9.46 -2.62
CA VAL A 17 -3.08 9.82 -1.37
C VAL A 17 -3.98 9.60 -0.16
N VAL A 18 -5.24 10.05 -0.24
CA VAL A 18 -6.24 9.87 0.82
C VAL A 18 -6.56 8.39 1.05
N ALA A 19 -6.72 7.62 -0.03
CA ALA A 19 -6.95 6.18 0.04
C ALA A 19 -5.76 5.42 0.63
N CYS A 20 -4.53 5.78 0.26
CA CYS A 20 -3.33 5.24 0.88
C CYS A 20 -3.26 5.63 2.37
N ALA A 21 -3.62 6.87 2.74
CA ALA A 21 -3.54 7.33 4.12
C ALA A 21 -4.47 6.51 5.02
N GLU A 22 -5.67 6.18 4.52
CA GLU A 22 -6.64 5.33 5.22
C GLU A 22 -6.12 3.94 5.58
N ALA A 23 -5.07 3.44 4.92
CA ALA A 23 -4.48 2.15 5.27
C ALA A 23 -3.94 2.13 6.71
N TRP A 24 -3.45 3.27 7.22
CA TRP A 24 -2.91 3.41 8.58
C TRP A 24 -3.95 3.76 9.65
N ARG A 25 -5.24 3.86 9.28
CA ARG A 25 -6.27 4.18 10.27
C ARG A 25 -6.35 3.07 11.32
N GLY A 26 -6.18 3.47 12.59
CA GLY A 26 -6.30 2.56 13.73
C GLY A 26 -5.04 1.75 14.04
N ASP A 27 -3.92 1.99 13.35
CA ASP A 27 -2.68 1.25 13.60
C ASP A 27 -2.00 1.61 14.94
N GLY A 28 -2.30 2.78 15.51
CA GLY A 28 -1.71 3.26 16.76
C GLY A 28 -0.22 3.57 16.62
N GLU A 29 0.55 3.28 17.68
CA GLU A 29 1.99 3.55 17.75
C GLU A 29 2.80 2.46 17.04
N VAL A 30 2.88 2.56 15.70
CA VAL A 30 3.69 1.67 14.86
C VAL A 30 4.58 2.46 13.90
N LEU A 31 5.63 1.81 13.40
CA LEU A 31 6.43 2.35 12.33
C LEU A 31 5.66 2.32 11.00
N ALA A 32 5.28 3.49 10.48
CA ALA A 32 4.79 3.61 9.11
C ALA A 32 5.97 3.55 8.13
N SER A 33 5.97 2.56 7.25
CA SER A 33 7.03 2.35 6.24
C SER A 33 6.48 2.51 4.82
N PRO A 34 6.29 3.75 4.35
CA PRO A 34 5.79 4.01 3.01
C PRO A 34 6.91 3.92 1.95
N MET A 35 6.75 3.04 0.97
CA MET A 35 7.69 2.93 -0.15
C MET A 35 7.19 3.75 -1.35
N GLY A 36 7.88 4.86 -1.63
CA GLY A 36 7.59 5.74 -2.77
C GLY A 36 6.73 6.96 -2.43
N THR A 37 6.61 7.88 -3.38
CA THR A 37 6.10 9.25 -3.13
C THR A 37 4.67 9.30 -2.61
N VAL A 38 3.71 8.63 -3.27
CA VAL A 38 2.30 8.65 -2.86
C VAL A 38 2.12 8.03 -1.46
N PRO A 39 2.66 6.84 -1.16
CA PRO A 39 2.67 6.31 0.20
C PRO A 39 3.33 7.25 1.23
N SER A 40 4.42 7.94 0.87
CA SER A 40 5.10 8.84 1.81
C SER A 40 4.24 10.06 2.15
N ILE A 41 3.58 10.66 1.15
CA ILE A 41 2.60 11.74 1.38
C ILE A 41 1.45 11.23 2.24
N ALA A 42 0.97 10.01 1.95
CA ALA A 42 -0.16 9.41 2.64
C ALA A 42 0.12 9.11 4.13
N ALA A 43 1.29 8.55 4.47
CA ALA A 43 1.69 8.31 5.86
C ALA A 43 1.83 9.63 6.64
N ARG A 44 2.40 10.66 6.01
CA ARG A 44 2.53 12.01 6.58
C ARG A 44 1.16 12.65 6.80
N LEU A 45 0.26 12.53 5.83
CA LEU A 45 -1.13 12.99 5.95
C LEU A 45 -1.85 12.27 7.10
N ALA A 46 -1.72 10.94 7.20
CA ALA A 46 -2.30 10.17 8.30
C ALA A 46 -1.78 10.65 9.66
N LYS A 47 -0.46 10.81 9.80
CA LYS A 47 0.16 11.34 11.04
C LYS A 47 -0.33 12.74 11.40
N LEU A 48 -0.49 13.63 10.42
CA LEU A 48 -0.98 14.99 10.66
C LEU A 48 -2.48 15.09 10.96
N THR A 49 -3.25 14.00 10.82
CA THR A 49 -4.72 14.08 10.88
C THR A 49 -5.33 13.08 11.86
N PHE A 50 -5.27 11.78 11.58
CA PHE A 50 -6.05 10.77 12.32
C PHE A 50 -5.22 9.64 12.92
N ALA A 51 -3.91 9.64 12.71
CA ALA A 51 -2.98 8.65 13.26
C ALA A 51 -1.71 9.32 13.81
N PRO A 52 -1.82 10.23 14.80
CA PRO A 52 -0.70 11.06 15.27
C PRO A 52 0.46 10.26 15.87
N ASP A 53 0.17 9.07 16.39
CA ASP A 53 1.14 8.19 17.05
C ASP A 53 2.01 7.39 16.07
N LEU A 54 1.79 7.49 14.76
CA LEU A 54 2.65 6.82 13.77
C LEU A 54 4.09 7.31 13.89
N LEU A 55 5.04 6.38 13.90
CA LEU A 55 6.46 6.69 13.77
C LEU A 55 6.82 6.82 12.29
N LEU A 56 7.64 7.82 11.97
CA LEU A 56 8.18 8.05 10.63
C LEU A 56 9.71 7.97 10.67
N THR A 57 10.32 7.74 9.50
CA THR A 57 11.78 7.78 9.35
C THR A 57 12.19 8.77 8.28
N ASP A 58 13.46 9.15 8.32
CA ASP A 58 14.14 9.88 7.24
C ASP A 58 14.37 9.03 5.98
N GLY A 59 14.05 7.73 6.04
CA GLY A 59 14.26 6.77 4.96
C GLY A 59 15.61 6.04 5.04
N GLU A 60 16.44 6.32 6.05
CA GLU A 60 17.77 5.72 6.19
C GLU A 60 17.97 5.09 7.58
N ALA A 61 18.09 5.90 8.63
CA ALA A 61 18.48 5.40 9.95
C ALA A 61 17.93 6.20 11.15
N LEU A 62 17.13 7.25 10.91
CA LEU A 62 16.62 8.11 11.98
C LEU A 62 15.10 8.06 12.04
N LEU A 63 14.58 8.04 13.27
CA LEU A 63 13.19 8.38 13.53
C LEU A 63 13.05 9.90 13.55
N ILE A 64 12.02 10.42 12.90
CA ILE A 64 11.76 11.86 12.77
C ILE A 64 10.56 12.27 13.62
N GLY A 65 10.73 13.34 14.41
CA GLY A 65 9.70 13.85 15.33
C GLY A 65 8.78 14.92 14.70
N ASP A 66 9.15 15.46 13.55
CA ASP A 66 8.35 16.37 12.74
C ASP A 66 7.86 15.71 11.44
N VAL A 67 6.99 16.41 10.70
CA VAL A 67 6.42 15.93 9.43
C VAL A 67 6.86 16.85 8.30
N PRO A 68 8.07 16.70 7.75
CA PRO A 68 8.57 17.58 6.70
C PRO A 68 7.78 17.42 5.39
N ALA A 69 7.86 18.43 4.53
CA ALA A 69 7.40 18.32 3.14
C ALA A 69 8.21 17.27 2.36
N VAL A 70 7.68 16.77 1.24
CA VAL A 70 8.43 15.80 0.40
C VAL A 70 9.73 16.45 -0.09
N GLY A 71 10.85 15.75 0.09
CA GLY A 71 12.19 16.26 -0.25
C GLY A 71 12.82 17.21 0.77
N ALA A 72 12.04 17.72 1.74
CA ALA A 72 12.60 18.48 2.85
C ALA A 72 13.20 17.54 3.92
N ARG A 73 14.26 17.99 4.57
CA ARG A 73 14.85 17.29 5.72
C ARG A 73 14.02 17.55 6.98
N SER A 74 13.93 16.54 7.83
CA SER A 74 13.42 16.69 9.19
C SER A 74 14.33 17.61 10.00
N ALA A 75 13.73 18.49 10.80
CA ALA A 75 14.45 19.33 11.76
C ALA A 75 14.57 18.66 13.14
N VAL A 76 13.80 17.59 13.39
CA VAL A 76 13.67 16.94 14.71
C VAL A 76 13.98 15.46 14.58
N THR A 77 15.10 15.02 15.14
CA THR A 77 15.40 13.59 15.32
C THR A 77 14.88 13.13 16.67
N GLU A 78 14.00 12.12 16.68
CA GLU A 78 13.43 11.55 17.91
C GLU A 78 14.05 10.19 18.29
N GLY A 79 14.85 9.59 17.41
CA GLY A 79 15.51 8.33 17.71
C GLY A 79 16.42 7.80 16.61
N TRP A 80 17.15 6.73 16.94
CA TRP A 80 18.07 6.05 16.03
C TRP A 80 17.58 4.63 15.71
N LEU A 81 17.30 4.39 14.43
CA LEU A 81 16.78 3.15 13.88
C LEU A 81 17.60 2.67 12.66
N PRO A 82 18.87 2.27 12.84
CA PRO A 82 19.67 1.70 11.76
C PRO A 82 19.08 0.36 11.31
N TYR A 83 19.42 -0.07 10.09
CA TYR A 83 18.88 -1.30 9.48
C TYR A 83 18.84 -2.52 10.42
N ARG A 84 19.90 -2.78 11.20
CA ARG A 84 19.92 -3.91 12.15
C ARG A 84 18.79 -3.85 13.19
N ARG A 85 18.47 -2.65 13.71
CA ARG A 85 17.38 -2.44 14.67
C ARG A 85 16.02 -2.42 13.97
N HIS A 86 15.96 -1.83 12.78
CA HIS A 86 14.77 -1.87 11.93
C HIS A 86 14.33 -3.32 11.66
N LEU A 87 15.26 -4.21 11.29
CA LEU A 87 14.96 -5.64 11.06
C LEU A 87 14.41 -6.33 12.31
N THR A 88 15.00 -6.07 13.49
CA THR A 88 14.45 -6.59 14.76
C THR A 88 13.03 -6.10 15.02
N MET A 89 12.75 -4.81 14.75
CA MET A 89 11.42 -4.22 14.91
C MET A 89 10.40 -4.84 13.95
N VAL A 90 10.77 -5.05 12.69
CA VAL A 90 9.91 -5.67 11.65
C VAL A 90 9.51 -7.09 12.06
N MET A 91 10.41 -7.87 12.65
CA MET A 91 10.06 -9.21 13.14
C MET A 91 9.16 -9.19 14.39
N GLY A 92 9.03 -8.04 15.06
CA GLY A 92 8.18 -7.86 16.24
C GLY A 92 6.76 -7.36 15.96
N GLY A 93 6.39 -7.17 14.69
CA GLY A 93 5.03 -6.78 14.27
C GLY A 93 4.61 -5.33 14.52
N ARG A 94 5.53 -4.47 14.97
CA ARG A 94 5.25 -3.04 15.24
C ARG A 94 5.54 -2.15 14.04
N ARG A 95 4.99 -2.53 12.89
CA ARG A 95 5.20 -1.81 11.62
C ARG A 95 4.02 -2.03 10.69
N HIS A 96 3.70 -1.05 9.87
CA HIS A 96 2.86 -1.23 8.69
C HIS A 96 3.60 -0.68 7.48
N VAL A 97 3.85 -1.53 6.49
CA VAL A 97 4.50 -1.15 5.24
C VAL A 97 3.51 -1.04 4.09
N MET A 98 3.71 -0.01 3.28
CA MET A 98 3.08 0.08 1.97
C MET A 98 4.15 -0.10 0.90
N MET A 99 4.10 -1.23 0.18
CA MET A 99 5.07 -1.59 -0.86
C MET A 99 4.53 -1.32 -2.27
N GLY A 100 5.41 -1.27 -3.26
CA GLY A 100 5.02 -1.39 -4.66
C GLY A 100 4.94 -2.86 -5.09
N ALA A 101 4.44 -3.11 -6.30
CA ALA A 101 4.42 -4.43 -6.91
C ALA A 101 4.75 -4.32 -8.40
N SER A 102 5.60 -5.23 -8.90
CA SER A 102 5.75 -5.46 -10.35
C SER A 102 4.68 -6.43 -10.84
N GLN A 103 4.33 -7.42 -10.01
CA GLN A 103 3.14 -8.25 -10.16
C GLN A 103 2.45 -8.42 -8.80
N ILE A 104 1.13 -8.55 -8.79
CA ILE A 104 0.30 -8.96 -7.66
C ILE A 104 -0.80 -9.88 -8.20
N ASP A 105 -1.10 -10.96 -7.49
CA ASP A 105 -2.17 -11.87 -7.89
C ASP A 105 -3.44 -11.72 -7.05
N ARG A 106 -4.44 -12.53 -7.40
CA ARG A 106 -5.78 -12.50 -6.79
C ARG A 106 -5.79 -12.81 -5.29
N PHE A 107 -4.75 -13.44 -4.74
CA PHE A 107 -4.64 -13.75 -3.30
C PHE A 107 -3.65 -12.82 -2.59
N GLY A 108 -3.05 -11.89 -3.32
CA GLY A 108 -2.12 -10.90 -2.80
C GLY A 108 -0.68 -11.39 -2.73
N ASN A 109 -0.33 -12.50 -3.39
CA ASN A 109 1.08 -12.80 -3.62
C ASN A 109 1.66 -11.68 -4.48
N GLN A 110 2.86 -11.25 -4.14
CA GLN A 110 3.46 -10.06 -4.73
C GLN A 110 4.87 -10.36 -5.21
N ASN A 111 5.24 -9.77 -6.36
CA ASN A 111 6.56 -9.90 -6.96
C ASN A 111 7.24 -8.54 -7.20
N ILE A 112 8.50 -8.47 -6.80
CA ILE A 112 9.47 -7.39 -7.08
C ILE A 112 10.85 -7.97 -7.44
N SER A 113 10.96 -9.29 -7.63
CA SER A 113 12.23 -9.99 -7.76
C SER A 113 12.65 -10.19 -9.21
N CYS A 114 11.82 -10.87 -10.01
CA CYS A 114 12.12 -11.18 -11.40
C CYS A 114 10.86 -11.56 -12.17
N VAL A 115 10.90 -11.44 -13.50
CA VAL A 115 9.87 -11.94 -14.42
C VAL A 115 10.43 -13.13 -15.19
N GLY A 116 9.62 -14.18 -15.36
CA GLY A 116 10.02 -15.47 -15.94
C GLY A 116 10.67 -16.44 -14.93
N ASP A 117 11.38 -17.45 -15.44
CA ASP A 117 12.05 -18.47 -14.61
C ASP A 117 13.13 -17.86 -13.71
N TRP A 118 13.04 -18.09 -12.40
CA TRP A 118 13.97 -17.51 -11.43
C TRP A 118 15.43 -17.97 -11.59
N HIS A 119 15.69 -19.14 -12.19
CA HIS A 119 17.05 -19.59 -12.47
C HIS A 119 17.70 -18.81 -13.61
N ARG A 120 16.90 -18.29 -14.55
CA ARG A 120 17.34 -17.51 -15.70
C ARG A 120 16.23 -16.53 -16.11
N PRO A 121 16.06 -15.42 -15.37
CA PRO A 121 14.90 -14.55 -15.55
C PRO A 121 14.97 -13.79 -16.87
N ASP A 122 13.81 -13.61 -17.51
CA ASP A 122 13.67 -12.76 -18.70
C ASP A 122 13.96 -11.30 -18.37
N ARG A 123 13.59 -10.89 -17.15
CA ARG A 123 13.90 -9.59 -16.56
C ARG A 123 14.23 -9.73 -15.07
N GLN A 124 15.42 -9.31 -14.69
CA GLN A 124 15.82 -9.16 -13.30
C GLN A 124 15.30 -7.84 -12.72
N LEU A 125 14.77 -7.88 -11.51
CA LEU A 125 14.33 -6.71 -10.73
C LEU A 125 15.15 -6.63 -9.43
N LEU A 126 14.52 -6.38 -8.28
CA LEU A 126 15.19 -6.01 -7.02
C LEU A 126 15.62 -7.21 -6.15
N GLY A 127 15.22 -8.43 -6.50
CA GLY A 127 15.16 -9.56 -5.56
C GLY A 127 13.98 -9.46 -4.59
N VAL A 128 13.82 -10.42 -3.68
CA VAL A 128 12.69 -10.47 -2.73
C VAL A 128 12.72 -9.37 -1.66
N ARG A 129 13.90 -8.76 -1.44
CA ARG A 129 14.13 -7.72 -0.43
C ARG A 129 13.55 -8.14 0.93
N GLY A 130 12.88 -7.24 1.63
CA GLY A 130 12.21 -7.52 2.90
C GLY A 130 10.77 -8.03 2.77
N ALA A 131 10.26 -8.26 1.55
CA ALA A 131 8.85 -8.60 1.34
C ALA A 131 8.40 -9.85 2.11
N PRO A 132 9.18 -10.96 2.18
CA PRO A 132 8.76 -12.16 2.91
C PRO A 132 8.55 -11.89 4.41
N VAL A 133 9.52 -11.22 5.05
CA VAL A 133 9.46 -10.90 6.48
C VAL A 133 8.33 -9.91 6.76
N ASN A 134 8.11 -8.94 5.86
CA ASN A 134 7.02 -7.98 5.99
C ASN A 134 5.66 -8.69 6.02
N THR A 135 5.34 -9.48 4.99
CA THR A 135 4.03 -10.11 4.84
C THR A 135 3.75 -11.16 5.91
N LEU A 136 4.77 -11.76 6.52
CA LEU A 136 4.59 -12.80 7.54
C LEU A 136 4.57 -12.29 8.99
N ASN A 137 4.92 -11.02 9.22
CA ASN A 137 5.03 -10.48 10.59
C ASN A 137 4.27 -9.18 10.83
N ASN A 138 3.78 -8.51 9.77
CA ASN A 138 3.25 -7.15 9.88
C ASN A 138 2.03 -6.97 8.96
N PRO A 139 1.16 -6.00 9.25
CA PRO A 139 0.28 -5.41 8.25
C PRO A 139 1.06 -4.94 7.02
N VAL A 140 0.59 -5.35 5.84
CA VAL A 140 1.13 -4.93 4.54
C VAL A 140 0.02 -4.36 3.68
N SER A 141 0.28 -3.20 3.08
CA SER A 141 -0.51 -2.67 1.98
C SER A 141 0.34 -2.53 0.72
N TYR A 142 -0.33 -2.35 -0.42
CA TYR A 142 0.34 -2.12 -1.70
C TYR A 142 -0.18 -0.85 -2.37
N TRP A 143 0.73 -0.09 -3.00
CA TRP A 143 0.42 1.03 -3.88
C TRP A 143 0.89 0.72 -5.31
N ILE A 144 -0.05 0.79 -6.27
CA ILE A 144 0.19 0.45 -7.67
C ILE A 144 -0.21 1.67 -8.54
N PRO A 145 0.74 2.51 -8.95
CA PRO A 145 0.43 3.78 -9.63
C PRO A 145 -0.14 3.63 -11.05
N ARG A 146 -0.10 2.42 -11.60
CA ARG A 146 -0.70 2.09 -12.90
C ARG A 146 -1.26 0.67 -12.86
N HIS A 147 -2.57 0.58 -12.74
CA HIS A 147 -3.33 -0.66 -12.79
C HIS A 147 -3.30 -1.20 -14.22
N SER A 148 -2.86 -2.45 -14.40
CA SER A 148 -2.86 -3.11 -15.72
C SER A 148 -2.78 -4.63 -15.60
N PRO A 149 -3.14 -5.39 -16.65
CA PRO A 149 -3.10 -6.85 -16.62
C PRO A 149 -1.68 -7.43 -16.51
N ARG A 150 -0.65 -6.59 -16.71
CA ARG A 150 0.75 -6.98 -16.50
C ARG A 150 1.18 -6.91 -15.03
N VAL A 151 0.47 -6.12 -14.23
CA VAL A 151 0.72 -5.98 -12.79
C VAL A 151 -0.26 -6.84 -12.02
N PHE A 152 -1.56 -6.77 -12.32
CA PHE A 152 -2.56 -7.64 -11.72
C PHE A 152 -2.68 -8.91 -12.56
N VAL A 153 -2.00 -9.98 -12.15
CA VAL A 153 -1.80 -11.21 -12.93
C VAL A 153 -2.46 -12.41 -12.26
N GLU A 154 -2.86 -13.44 -13.00
CA GLU A 154 -3.45 -14.65 -12.41
C GLU A 154 -2.53 -15.31 -11.38
N ARG A 155 -1.22 -15.32 -11.65
CA ARG A 155 -0.18 -15.83 -10.76
C ARG A 155 1.10 -15.04 -10.94
N VAL A 156 1.75 -14.69 -9.84
CA VAL A 156 3.06 -14.03 -9.88
C VAL A 156 4.18 -15.01 -10.27
N ASP A 157 5.20 -14.53 -10.98
CA ASP A 157 6.32 -15.38 -11.39
C ASP A 157 7.20 -15.80 -10.20
N MET A 158 7.34 -14.92 -9.21
CA MET A 158 8.06 -15.20 -7.96
C MET A 158 7.34 -14.59 -6.76
N ILE A 159 6.97 -15.42 -5.79
CA ILE A 159 6.34 -14.98 -4.54
C ILE A 159 7.42 -14.32 -3.67
N CYS A 160 7.41 -13.00 -3.63
CA CYS A 160 8.24 -12.18 -2.75
C CYS A 160 7.46 -11.81 -1.49
N GLY A 161 6.31 -11.15 -1.66
CA GLY A 161 5.31 -10.98 -0.62
C GLY A 161 4.37 -12.16 -0.64
N VAL A 162 4.16 -12.78 0.52
CA VAL A 162 3.29 -13.94 0.69
C VAL A 162 1.83 -13.48 0.63
N GLY A 163 1.01 -14.11 -0.20
CA GLY A 163 -0.44 -13.95 -0.27
C GLY A 163 -1.18 -14.91 0.67
N TYR A 164 -2.50 -14.74 0.76
CA TYR A 164 -3.33 -15.51 1.70
C TYR A 164 -3.34 -17.02 1.40
N ASP A 165 -3.34 -17.42 0.14
CA ASP A 165 -3.30 -18.82 -0.29
C ASP A 165 -1.94 -19.46 0.04
N SER A 166 -0.85 -18.77 -0.24
CA SER A 166 0.51 -19.22 0.07
C SER A 166 0.76 -19.31 1.57
N ALA A 167 0.27 -18.33 2.35
CA ALA A 167 0.34 -18.39 3.81
C ALA A 167 -0.45 -19.59 4.35
N ALA A 168 -1.67 -19.82 3.85
CA ALA A 168 -2.48 -20.96 4.24
C ALA A 168 -1.80 -22.30 3.91
N ALA A 169 -1.20 -22.42 2.71
CA ALA A 169 -0.46 -23.61 2.29
C ALA A 169 0.81 -23.86 3.14
N ALA A 170 1.48 -22.80 3.60
CA ALA A 170 2.67 -22.90 4.45
C ALA A 170 2.35 -23.24 5.92
N GLY A 171 1.09 -23.13 6.34
CA GLY A 171 0.60 -23.59 7.63
C GLY A 171 0.54 -22.52 8.73
N PRO A 172 0.22 -22.91 9.98
CA PRO A 172 -0.18 -21.99 11.04
C PRO A 172 0.87 -20.93 11.42
N SER A 173 2.17 -21.23 11.24
CA SER A 173 3.23 -20.26 11.51
C SER A 173 3.20 -19.09 10.52
N ALA A 174 2.88 -19.36 9.26
CA ALA A 174 2.80 -18.35 8.22
C ALA A 174 1.51 -17.53 8.31
N THR A 175 0.41 -18.10 8.80
CA THR A 175 -0.87 -17.37 8.92
C THR A 175 -1.00 -16.55 10.20
N ARG A 176 -0.20 -16.84 11.24
CA ARG A 176 -0.34 -16.26 12.59
C ARG A 176 -0.40 -14.73 12.63
N PHE A 177 0.44 -14.06 11.84
CA PHE A 177 0.54 -12.59 11.79
C PHE A 177 0.35 -12.05 10.36
N HIS A 178 -0.11 -12.89 9.45
CA HIS A 178 -0.26 -12.51 8.05
C HIS A 178 -1.49 -11.64 7.85
N GLU A 179 -1.26 -10.42 7.37
CA GLU A 179 -2.32 -9.45 7.12
C GLU A 179 -2.00 -8.59 5.90
N LEU A 180 -2.76 -8.77 4.82
CA LEU A 180 -2.76 -7.82 3.70
C LEU A 180 -3.95 -6.87 3.85
N ARG A 181 -3.63 -5.63 4.23
CA ARG A 181 -4.62 -4.62 4.66
C ARG A 181 -5.36 -4.01 3.47
N ARG A 182 -4.62 -3.44 2.50
CA ARG A 182 -5.19 -2.81 1.30
C ARG A 182 -4.28 -2.95 0.09
N VAL A 183 -4.87 -2.99 -1.09
CA VAL A 183 -4.21 -2.61 -2.34
C VAL A 183 -4.87 -1.32 -2.83
N VAL A 184 -4.07 -0.30 -3.11
CA VAL A 184 -4.53 0.96 -3.68
C VAL A 184 -3.87 1.12 -5.05
N SER A 185 -4.65 1.48 -6.05
CA SER A 185 -4.13 1.79 -7.40
C SER A 185 -4.66 3.13 -7.90
N ASP A 186 -4.25 3.55 -9.09
CA ASP A 186 -4.82 4.70 -9.78
C ASP A 186 -6.30 4.53 -10.18
N LEU A 187 -6.86 3.32 -10.08
CA LEU A 187 -8.28 3.04 -10.38
C LEU A 187 -9.18 2.94 -9.14
N GLY A 188 -8.64 2.52 -8.00
CA GLY A 188 -9.46 2.24 -6.83
C GLY A 188 -8.73 1.59 -5.67
N VAL A 189 -9.52 1.17 -4.69
CA VAL A 189 -9.10 0.52 -3.44
C VAL A 189 -9.64 -0.90 -3.42
N PHE A 190 -8.81 -1.84 -3.03
CA PHE A 190 -9.10 -3.27 -2.97
C PHE A 190 -8.65 -3.85 -1.63
N ASP A 191 -9.23 -4.98 -1.25
CA ASP A 191 -8.82 -5.78 -0.10
C ASP A 191 -9.07 -7.28 -0.35
N PHE A 192 -8.83 -8.10 0.66
CA PHE A 192 -9.00 -9.56 0.60
C PHE A 192 -10.01 -10.05 1.65
N ALA A 193 -11.01 -9.22 1.99
CA ALA A 193 -12.03 -9.55 2.97
C ALA A 193 -13.22 -10.31 2.32
N THR A 194 -12.87 -11.35 1.58
CA THR A 194 -13.77 -12.36 1.00
C THR A 194 -13.61 -13.68 1.76
N PRO A 195 -14.61 -14.59 1.72
CA PRO A 195 -14.51 -15.90 2.37
C PRO A 195 -13.30 -16.72 1.92
N ASP A 196 -12.91 -16.62 0.65
CA ASP A 196 -11.79 -17.34 0.03
C ASP A 196 -10.50 -16.51 -0.05
N ARG A 197 -10.48 -15.31 0.57
CA ARG A 197 -9.35 -14.36 0.54
C ARG A 197 -8.90 -13.95 -0.86
N THR A 198 -9.79 -14.03 -1.85
CA THR A 198 -9.57 -13.40 -3.15
C THR A 198 -9.77 -11.89 -3.07
N MET A 199 -9.06 -11.17 -3.93
CA MET A 199 -9.15 -9.72 -4.04
C MET A 199 -10.58 -9.30 -4.39
N ARG A 200 -11.07 -8.24 -3.73
CA ARG A 200 -12.34 -7.58 -4.05
C ARG A 200 -12.18 -6.08 -4.12
N VAL A 201 -13.06 -5.43 -4.89
CA VAL A 201 -13.14 -3.97 -4.95
C VAL A 201 -13.80 -3.43 -3.67
N VAL A 202 -13.11 -2.52 -2.98
CA VAL A 202 -13.64 -1.77 -1.83
C VAL A 202 -14.30 -0.47 -2.32
N SER A 203 -13.61 0.26 -3.21
CA SER A 203 -14.17 1.46 -3.83
C SER A 203 -13.46 1.81 -5.14
N LEU A 204 -14.16 2.50 -6.03
CA LEU A 204 -13.57 3.07 -7.25
C LEU A 204 -13.36 4.56 -7.10
N HIS A 205 -12.25 5.05 -7.63
CA HIS A 205 -11.99 6.49 -7.69
C HIS A 205 -13.04 7.17 -8.60
N PRO A 206 -13.34 8.47 -8.39
CA PRO A 206 -14.27 9.18 -9.25
C PRO A 206 -13.87 9.13 -10.72
N GLY A 207 -14.87 8.89 -11.57
CA GLY A 207 -14.72 8.73 -13.02
C GLY A 207 -14.31 7.32 -13.49
N VAL A 208 -13.85 6.44 -12.60
CA VAL A 208 -13.48 5.05 -12.97
C VAL A 208 -14.72 4.18 -13.08
N THR A 209 -14.83 3.35 -14.11
CA THR A 209 -15.95 2.40 -14.23
C THR A 209 -15.55 0.98 -13.78
N PRO A 210 -16.52 0.14 -13.37
CA PRO A 210 -16.23 -1.27 -13.09
C PRO A 210 -15.62 -2.00 -14.29
N GLU A 211 -16.06 -1.69 -15.51
CA GLU A 211 -15.53 -2.27 -16.75
C GLU A 211 -14.07 -1.90 -16.97
N GLU A 212 -13.68 -0.65 -16.72
CA GLU A 212 -12.27 -0.21 -16.81
C GLU A 212 -11.38 -1.03 -15.88
N VAL A 213 -11.83 -1.31 -14.66
CA VAL A 213 -11.09 -2.16 -13.72
C VAL A 213 -11.06 -3.61 -14.17
N HIS A 214 -12.18 -4.13 -14.66
CA HIS A 214 -12.24 -5.50 -15.20
C HIS A 214 -11.23 -5.70 -16.33
N ASP A 215 -11.25 -4.82 -17.33
CA ASP A 215 -10.37 -4.87 -18.50
C ASP A 215 -8.89 -4.67 -18.13
N ALA A 216 -8.62 -3.92 -17.05
CA ALA A 216 -7.28 -3.69 -16.54
C ALA A 216 -6.77 -4.78 -15.58
N THR A 217 -7.57 -5.80 -15.25
CA THR A 217 -7.19 -6.87 -14.31
C THR A 217 -6.98 -8.20 -15.04
N GLY A 218 -5.82 -8.84 -14.86
CA GLY A 218 -5.47 -10.10 -15.53
C GLY A 218 -6.04 -11.37 -14.89
N PHE A 219 -7.01 -11.25 -13.98
CA PHE A 219 -7.69 -12.35 -13.30
C PHE A 219 -9.17 -12.02 -13.06
N PRO A 220 -10.05 -13.02 -12.86
CA PRO A 220 -11.45 -12.77 -12.52
C PRO A 220 -11.58 -12.00 -11.20
N LEU A 221 -12.06 -10.77 -11.30
CA LEU A 221 -12.31 -9.88 -10.16
C LEU A 221 -13.81 -9.66 -10.00
N PRO A 222 -14.44 -10.18 -8.93
CA PRO A 222 -15.86 -9.95 -8.67
C PRO A 222 -16.13 -8.45 -8.45
N LEU A 223 -17.03 -7.90 -9.26
CA LEU A 223 -17.50 -6.52 -9.14
C LEU A 223 -18.83 -6.52 -8.39
N PRO A 224 -18.98 -5.74 -7.30
CA PRO A 224 -20.26 -5.63 -6.62
C PRO A 224 -21.26 -4.83 -7.46
N ASP A 225 -22.55 -5.22 -7.40
CA ASP A 225 -23.65 -4.56 -8.13
C ASP A 225 -23.65 -3.03 -7.93
N VAL A 226 -23.32 -2.59 -6.71
CA VAL A 226 -23.08 -1.19 -6.39
C VAL A 226 -21.69 -1.06 -5.81
N THR A 227 -20.77 -0.51 -6.59
CA THR A 227 -19.40 -0.27 -6.13
C THR A 227 -19.30 1.11 -5.46
N PRO A 228 -18.91 1.19 -4.16
CA PRO A 228 -18.73 2.46 -3.48
C PRO A 228 -17.72 3.37 -4.18
N ARG A 229 -17.91 4.68 -4.05
CA ARG A 229 -16.91 5.67 -4.51
C ARG A 229 -15.92 5.97 -3.41
N THR A 230 -14.66 6.14 -3.79
CA THR A 230 -13.61 6.56 -2.84
C THR A 230 -13.99 7.91 -2.26
N ARG A 231 -13.89 8.02 -0.92
CA ARG A 231 -14.22 9.26 -0.21
C ARG A 231 -13.40 10.44 -0.76
N PRO A 232 -13.98 11.64 -0.90
CA PRO A 232 -13.23 12.83 -1.30
C PRO A 232 -12.17 13.18 -0.25
N PRO A 233 -11.06 13.83 -0.65
CA PRO A 233 -10.23 14.54 0.31
C PRO A 233 -11.07 15.55 1.10
N PRO A 234 -10.72 15.83 2.37
CA PRO A 234 -11.36 16.91 3.09
C PRO A 234 -11.17 18.23 2.32
N PRO A 235 -12.13 19.16 2.38
CA PRO A 235 -11.98 20.45 1.72
C PRO A 235 -10.71 21.13 2.21
N THR A 236 -9.94 21.70 1.29
CA THR A 236 -8.84 22.59 1.64
C THR A 236 -9.45 23.82 2.29
N ASN A 237 -9.21 24.02 3.59
CA ASN A 237 -9.46 25.33 4.19
C ASN A 237 -8.53 26.31 3.47
N SER A 238 -9.10 27.14 2.59
CA SER A 238 -8.46 28.40 2.21
C SER A 238 -8.30 29.19 3.50
N GLY A 239 -7.04 29.32 3.96
CA GLY A 239 -6.69 30.07 5.15
C GLY A 239 -7.15 31.53 5.10
#